data_AF-A0A7V0V264-F1
#
_entry.id   AF-A0A7V0V264-F1
#
_cell.length_a   1.000
_cell.length_b   1.000
_cell.length_c   1.000
_cell.angle_alpha   90.00
_cell.angle_beta   90.00
_cell.angle_gamma   90.00
#
_symmetry.space_group_name_H-M   'P 1'
#
loop_
_entity.id
_entity.type
_entity.pdbx_description
1 polymer ?
#
loop_
_entity_poly.entity_id
_entity_poly.type
_entity_poly.pdbx_seq_one_letter_code
_entity_poly.pdbx_strand_id
1 'polypeptide(L)'
;ITFLHYQKAWHANFPIYYRNSTIVAVVVVLANIFTSAMAGFIFAKYEFPLKGFLFVVVLSTMMVPFAVVLIPCYMIVAVVLRLKDTLSAMIVPALISPFGIFLMRQFIQSIPDEMLDAARIDGASDWRIFWQIVLPLCRPALSALAIFHFIWIWNDFLWPLIVTDSDRSRTLPIGVTLFAFQRWQQYNLVVAASVLVLLPMVVIYFIFQRAFVQGIVLTGMKY
;
A
#
# COMPACT_ATOMS: atom_id res chain seq x y z
N ILE A 1 -0.59 -36.66 -4.23
CA ILE A 1 -0.25 -35.21 -4.14
C ILE A 1 1.26 -35.10 -4.28
N THR A 2 1.76 -34.54 -5.38
CA THR A 2 3.21 -34.52 -5.66
C THR A 2 3.77 -33.11 -5.44
N PHE A 3 4.61 -32.93 -4.43
CA PHE A 3 5.23 -31.63 -4.08
C PHE A 3 6.28 -31.14 -5.11
N LEU A 4 6.59 -31.95 -6.13
CA LEU A 4 7.59 -31.69 -7.17
C LEU A 4 7.37 -30.36 -7.91
N HIS A 5 6.12 -29.95 -8.11
CA HIS A 5 5.79 -28.70 -8.82
C HIS A 5 6.10 -27.46 -7.98
N TYR A 6 5.90 -27.52 -6.66
CA TYR A 6 6.28 -26.46 -5.72
C TYR A 6 7.81 -26.32 -5.66
N GLN A 7 8.53 -27.45 -5.61
CA GLN A 7 9.98 -27.44 -5.59
C GLN A 7 10.58 -26.91 -6.91
N LYS A 8 10.00 -27.27 -8.07
CA LYS A 8 10.41 -26.71 -9.38
C LYS A 8 10.14 -25.22 -9.52
N ALA A 9 9.04 -24.72 -8.96
CA ALA A 9 8.78 -23.28 -8.92
C ALA A 9 9.81 -22.57 -8.04
N TRP A 10 10.08 -23.12 -6.85
CA TRP A 10 11.03 -22.55 -5.89
C TRP A 10 12.49 -22.52 -6.40
N HIS A 11 12.91 -23.50 -7.21
CA HIS A 11 14.25 -23.50 -7.81
C HIS A 11 14.37 -22.63 -9.08
N ALA A 12 13.30 -22.02 -9.55
CA ALA A 12 13.33 -21.02 -10.61
C ALA A 12 13.52 -19.61 -10.03
N ASN A 13 13.19 -18.56 -10.78
CA ASN A 13 13.26 -17.15 -10.33
C ASN A 13 12.16 -16.78 -9.31
N PHE A 14 11.33 -17.73 -8.86
CA PHE A 14 10.20 -17.48 -7.98
C PHE A 14 10.57 -16.86 -6.62
N PRO A 15 11.66 -17.26 -5.94
CA PRO A 15 12.09 -16.61 -4.70
C PRO A 15 12.46 -15.13 -4.89
N ILE A 16 13.00 -14.78 -6.06
CA ILE A 16 13.35 -13.40 -6.41
C ILE A 16 12.07 -12.58 -6.55
N TYR A 17 11.07 -13.09 -7.28
CA TYR A 17 9.79 -12.42 -7.45
C TYR A 17 9.05 -12.22 -6.12
N TYR A 18 9.12 -13.21 -5.22
CA TYR A 18 8.52 -13.15 -3.90
C TYR A 18 9.21 -12.10 -3.01
N ARG A 19 10.55 -12.08 -3.03
CA ARG A 19 11.35 -11.06 -2.33
C ARG A 19 11.01 -9.67 -2.85
N ASN A 20 10.94 -9.48 -4.17
CA ASN A 20 10.64 -8.20 -4.80
C ASN A 20 9.23 -7.70 -4.40
N SER A 21 8.21 -8.55 -4.52
CA SER A 21 6.84 -8.23 -4.06
C SER A 21 6.82 -7.86 -2.58
N THR A 22 7.55 -8.58 -1.73
CA THR A 22 7.63 -8.30 -0.30
C THR A 22 8.29 -6.94 -0.03
N ILE A 23 9.43 -6.66 -0.65
CA ILE A 23 10.13 -5.37 -0.48
C ILE A 23 9.22 -4.22 -0.92
N VAL A 24 8.64 -4.31 -2.11
CA VAL A 24 7.76 -3.26 -2.65
C VAL A 24 6.56 -3.05 -1.74
N ALA A 25 5.85 -4.13 -1.36
CA ALA A 25 4.68 -4.04 -0.49
C ALA A 25 5.00 -3.43 0.87
N VAL A 26 6.06 -3.90 1.55
CA VAL A 26 6.42 -3.40 2.88
C VAL A 26 6.82 -1.93 2.83
N VAL A 27 7.68 -1.54 1.88
CA VAL A 27 8.15 -0.15 1.78
C VAL A 27 7.00 0.79 1.45
N VAL A 28 6.16 0.43 0.48
CA VAL A 28 5.03 1.26 0.07
C VAL A 28 3.97 1.37 1.17
N VAL A 29 3.67 0.27 1.88
CA VAL A 29 2.70 0.29 2.98
C VAL A 29 3.20 1.16 4.13
N LEU A 30 4.45 1.00 4.56
CA LEU A 30 5.03 1.82 5.63
C LEU A 30 5.08 3.30 5.26
N ALA A 31 5.49 3.60 4.02
CA ALA A 31 5.50 4.96 3.51
C ALA A 31 4.09 5.56 3.51
N ASN A 32 3.10 4.85 2.96
CA ASN A 32 1.72 5.32 2.92
C ASN A 32 1.13 5.52 4.31
N ILE A 33 1.37 4.61 5.26
CA ILE A 33 0.92 4.77 6.64
C ILE A 33 1.48 6.07 7.22
N PHE A 34 2.79 6.29 7.08
CA PHE A 34 3.46 7.45 7.63
C PHE A 34 3.00 8.75 6.97
N THR A 35 3.05 8.84 5.64
CA THR A 35 2.68 10.04 4.88
C THR A 35 1.20 10.38 5.04
N SER A 36 0.33 9.38 5.03
CA SER A 36 -1.12 9.56 5.21
C SER A 36 -1.48 9.98 6.63
N ALA A 37 -0.86 9.38 7.65
CA ALA A 37 -1.11 9.77 9.04
C ALA A 37 -0.66 11.20 9.30
N MET A 38 0.51 11.59 8.79
CA MET A 38 1.05 12.94 8.95
C MET A 38 0.22 13.98 8.20
N ALA A 39 -0.09 13.74 6.92
CA ALA A 39 -0.94 14.65 6.14
C ALA A 39 -2.37 14.71 6.72
N GLY A 40 -2.93 13.57 7.12
CA GLY A 40 -4.23 13.49 7.78
C GLY A 40 -4.27 14.29 9.09
N PHE A 41 -3.20 14.23 9.89
CA PHE A 41 -3.06 15.03 11.11
C PHE A 41 -3.06 16.52 10.81
N ILE A 42 -2.27 16.96 9.82
CA ILE A 42 -2.22 18.37 9.41
C ILE A 42 -3.59 18.85 8.91
N PHE A 43 -4.22 18.11 7.99
CA PHE A 43 -5.52 18.47 7.43
C PHE A 43 -6.68 18.36 8.43
N ALA A 44 -6.53 17.61 9.52
CA ALA A 44 -7.55 17.50 10.56
C ALA A 44 -7.38 18.55 11.65
N LYS A 45 -6.14 18.83 12.10
CA LYS A 45 -5.85 19.54 13.35
C LYS A 45 -5.25 20.93 13.22
N TYR A 46 -4.82 21.31 12.02
CA TYR A 46 -4.22 22.63 11.79
C TYR A 46 -5.12 23.46 10.89
N GLU A 47 -5.20 24.75 11.18
CA GLU A 47 -5.80 25.75 10.30
C GLU A 47 -4.70 26.46 9.51
N PHE A 48 -4.86 26.50 8.19
CA PHE A 48 -3.93 27.17 7.28
C PHE A 48 -4.68 27.64 6.03
N PRO A 49 -4.18 28.69 5.34
CA PRO A 49 -4.86 29.21 4.16
C PRO A 49 -5.04 28.13 3.09
N LEU A 50 -6.19 28.13 2.42
CA LEU A 50 -6.56 27.18 1.37
C LEU A 50 -6.68 25.70 1.80
N LYS A 51 -6.70 25.38 3.10
CA LYS A 51 -6.87 24.01 3.63
C LYS A 51 -7.99 23.22 2.94
N GLY A 52 -9.19 23.81 2.83
CA GLY A 52 -10.34 23.17 2.18
C GLY A 52 -10.12 22.91 0.69
N PHE A 53 -9.58 23.90 -0.03
CA PHE A 53 -9.27 23.78 -1.46
C PHE A 53 -8.22 22.70 -1.71
N LEU A 54 -7.10 22.71 -0.97
CA LEU A 54 -6.04 21.72 -1.10
C LEU A 54 -6.55 20.30 -0.77
N PHE A 55 -7.44 20.16 0.21
CA PHE A 55 -8.05 18.87 0.50
C PHE A 55 -8.97 18.39 -0.63
N VAL A 56 -9.74 19.28 -1.25
CA VAL A 56 -10.55 18.97 -2.44
C VAL A 56 -9.65 18.55 -3.62
N VAL A 57 -8.51 19.21 -3.81
CA VAL A 57 -7.53 18.79 -4.83
C VAL A 57 -7.05 17.37 -4.56
N VAL A 58 -6.67 17.03 -3.32
CA VAL A 58 -6.28 15.65 -2.94
C VAL A 58 -7.40 14.66 -3.28
N LEU A 59 -8.64 14.94 -2.88
CA LEU A 59 -9.79 14.10 -3.20
C LEU A 59 -10.02 13.94 -4.71
N SER A 60 -9.81 15.01 -5.47
CA SER A 60 -10.03 15.01 -6.92
C SER A 60 -9.07 14.05 -7.64
N THR A 61 -7.86 13.85 -7.11
CA THR A 61 -6.92 12.87 -7.67
C THR A 61 -7.42 11.43 -7.58
N MET A 62 -8.30 11.11 -6.63
CA MET A 62 -8.90 9.77 -6.51
C MET A 62 -9.95 9.49 -7.60
N MET A 63 -10.50 10.54 -8.22
CA MET A 63 -11.48 10.42 -9.29
C MET A 63 -10.82 10.16 -10.65
N VAL A 64 -9.51 10.40 -10.75
CA VAL A 64 -8.77 10.20 -12.00
C VAL A 64 -8.44 8.71 -12.15
N PRO A 65 -8.97 8.03 -13.18
CA PRO A 65 -8.69 6.62 -13.39
C PRO A 65 -7.22 6.42 -13.74
N PHE A 66 -6.60 5.40 -13.14
CA PHE A 66 -5.17 5.10 -13.32
C PHE A 66 -4.75 4.99 -14.80
N ALA A 67 -5.61 4.44 -15.65
CA ALA A 67 -5.35 4.29 -17.09
C ALA A 67 -5.09 5.63 -17.81
N VAL A 68 -5.67 6.74 -17.35
CA VAL A 68 -5.49 8.07 -17.95
C VAL A 68 -4.12 8.65 -17.63
N VAL A 69 -3.63 8.43 -16.40
CA VAL A 69 -2.34 8.94 -15.95
C VAL A 69 -1.19 7.98 -16.22
N LEU A 70 -1.47 6.77 -16.70
CA LEU A 70 -0.50 5.70 -16.90
C LEU A 70 0.67 6.13 -17.79
N ILE A 71 0.39 6.69 -18.98
CA ILE A 71 1.45 7.10 -19.93
C ILE A 71 2.28 8.25 -19.35
N PRO A 72 1.69 9.35 -18.85
CA PRO A 72 2.46 10.40 -18.17
C PRO A 72 3.31 9.89 -17.00
N CYS A 73 2.74 9.06 -16.11
CA CYS A 73 3.47 8.48 -14.99
C CYS A 73 4.64 7.60 -15.46
N TYR A 74 4.44 6.79 -16.51
CA TYR A 74 5.51 6.00 -17.11
C TYR A 74 6.63 6.90 -17.63
N MET A 75 6.31 7.96 -18.37
CA MET A 75 7.31 8.91 -18.88
C MET A 75 8.12 9.53 -17.74
N ILE A 76 7.47 9.94 -16.65
CA ILE A 76 8.16 10.51 -15.49
C ILE A 76 9.08 9.47 -14.85
N VAL A 77 8.58 8.27 -14.54
CA VAL A 77 9.34 7.26 -13.79
C VAL A 77 10.43 6.62 -14.64
N ALA A 78 10.12 6.22 -15.86
CA ALA A 78 11.03 5.49 -16.74
C ALA A 78 12.02 6.41 -17.46
N VAL A 79 11.58 7.59 -17.93
CA VAL A 79 12.40 8.47 -18.79
C VAL A 79 13.06 9.58 -17.98
N VAL A 80 12.26 10.35 -17.21
CA VAL A 80 12.78 11.52 -16.47
C VAL A 80 13.61 11.07 -15.26
N LEU A 81 13.06 10.20 -14.42
CA LEU A 81 13.72 9.69 -13.21
C LEU A 81 14.67 8.52 -13.50
N ARG A 82 14.61 7.92 -14.70
CA ARG A 82 15.45 6.80 -15.13
C ARG A 82 15.39 5.58 -14.19
N LEU A 83 14.22 5.32 -13.61
CA LEU A 83 14.01 4.22 -12.66
C LEU A 83 13.55 2.92 -13.33
N LYS A 84 13.42 2.87 -14.67
CA LYS A 84 12.94 1.67 -15.37
C LYS A 84 13.73 0.42 -14.96
N ASP A 85 13.06 -0.73 -14.85
CA ASP A 85 13.65 -2.02 -14.49
C ASP A 85 14.25 -2.07 -13.07
N THR A 86 13.70 -1.28 -12.15
CA THR A 86 14.09 -1.27 -10.72
C THR A 86 12.89 -1.39 -9.80
N LEU A 87 13.10 -1.81 -8.54
CA LEU A 87 12.04 -1.79 -7.53
C LEU A 87 11.56 -0.37 -7.22
N SER A 88 12.45 0.62 -7.33
CA SER A 88 12.11 2.04 -7.16
C SER A 88 11.06 2.54 -8.16
N ALA A 89 11.00 1.99 -9.38
CA ALA A 89 9.94 2.35 -10.32
C ALA A 89 8.54 1.97 -9.83
N MET A 90 8.43 0.97 -8.96
CA MET A 90 7.16 0.59 -8.32
C MET A 90 6.94 1.37 -7.03
N ILE A 91 8.00 1.62 -6.25
CA ILE A 91 7.90 2.24 -4.92
C ILE A 91 7.58 3.73 -5.01
N VAL A 92 8.38 4.50 -5.76
CA VAL A 92 8.31 5.97 -5.80
C VAL A 92 6.92 6.53 -6.11
N PRO A 93 6.22 6.09 -7.18
CA PRO A 93 4.90 6.63 -7.50
C PRO A 93 3.82 6.25 -6.48
N ALA A 94 4.07 5.24 -5.64
CA ALA A 94 3.11 4.71 -4.68
C ALA A 94 3.36 5.17 -3.23
N LEU A 95 4.34 6.05 -2.97
CA LEU A 95 4.70 6.50 -1.61
C LEU A 95 3.61 7.34 -0.91
N ILE A 96 2.72 7.94 -1.69
CA ILE A 96 1.66 8.83 -1.19
C ILE A 96 0.33 8.34 -1.74
N SER A 97 -0.65 8.22 -0.85
CA SER A 97 -1.98 7.75 -1.17
C SER A 97 -3.03 8.79 -0.83
N PRO A 98 -3.73 9.36 -1.82
CA PRO A 98 -4.86 10.25 -1.58
C PRO A 98 -5.96 9.61 -0.72
N PHE A 99 -6.24 8.31 -0.95
CA PHE A 99 -7.18 7.54 -0.12
C PHE A 99 -6.70 7.45 1.33
N GLY A 100 -5.40 7.21 1.54
CA GLY A 100 -4.83 7.17 2.87
C GLY A 100 -4.94 8.50 3.60
N ILE A 101 -4.62 9.61 2.92
CA ILE A 101 -4.76 10.97 3.48
C ILE A 101 -6.22 11.24 3.88
N PHE A 102 -7.16 10.91 2.98
CA PHE A 102 -8.59 11.05 3.26
C PHE A 102 -9.00 10.24 4.50
N LEU A 103 -8.71 8.94 4.52
CA LEU A 103 -9.11 8.04 5.60
C LEU A 103 -8.53 8.49 6.95
N MET A 104 -7.24 8.82 6.98
CA MET A 104 -6.57 9.26 8.19
C MET A 104 -7.11 10.60 8.69
N ARG A 105 -7.38 11.56 7.79
CA ARG A 105 -8.02 12.83 8.17
C ARG A 105 -9.39 12.59 8.81
N GLN A 106 -10.25 11.76 8.20
CA GLN A 106 -11.58 11.49 8.73
C GLN A 106 -11.51 10.89 10.14
N PHE A 107 -10.60 9.94 10.35
CA PHE A 107 -10.44 9.32 11.67
C PHE A 107 -9.85 10.28 12.70
N ILE A 108 -8.78 11.01 12.35
CA ILE A 108 -8.11 11.95 13.26
C ILE A 108 -9.05 13.10 13.64
N GLN A 109 -9.96 13.50 12.76
CA GLN A 109 -10.95 14.54 13.06
C GLN A 109 -11.86 14.18 14.24
N SER A 110 -12.05 12.89 14.54
CA SER A 110 -12.84 12.44 15.70
C SER A 110 -12.13 12.59 17.07
N ILE A 111 -10.81 12.81 17.07
CA ILE A 111 -10.04 13.05 18.30
C ILE A 111 -10.38 14.46 18.83
N PRO A 112 -10.78 14.66 20.10
CA PRO A 112 -11.08 16.00 20.61
C PRO A 112 -9.86 16.93 20.58
N ASP A 113 -10.04 18.18 20.15
CA ASP A 113 -8.94 19.16 20.08
C ASP A 113 -8.44 19.56 21.48
N GLU A 114 -9.34 19.60 22.47
CA GLU A 114 -9.03 19.88 23.88
C GLU A 114 -7.93 18.95 24.43
N MET A 115 -7.89 17.70 23.96
CA MET A 115 -6.85 16.74 24.36
C MET A 115 -5.46 17.14 23.84
N LEU A 116 -5.40 17.70 22.62
CA LEU A 116 -4.16 18.17 22.02
C LEU A 116 -3.71 19.49 22.65
N ASP A 117 -4.66 20.36 22.96
CA ASP A 117 -4.38 21.64 23.62
C ASP A 117 -3.88 21.43 25.05
N ALA A 118 -4.46 20.49 25.81
CA ALA A 118 -3.93 20.08 27.12
C ALA A 118 -2.48 19.60 27.02
N ALA A 119 -2.15 18.75 26.03
CA ALA A 119 -0.79 18.29 25.83
C ALA A 119 0.18 19.43 25.47
N ARG A 120 -0.27 20.44 24.72
CA ARG A 120 0.54 21.64 24.41
C ARG A 120 0.78 22.49 25.65
N ILE A 121 -0.21 22.64 26.53
CA ILE A 121 -0.08 23.32 27.82
C ILE A 121 0.96 22.59 28.70
N ASP A 122 0.98 21.26 28.67
CA ASP A 122 2.00 20.43 29.33
C ASP A 122 3.40 20.47 28.66
N GLY A 123 3.57 21.30 27.62
CA GLY A 123 4.83 21.50 26.92
C GLY A 123 5.18 20.41 25.90
N ALA A 124 4.22 19.58 25.48
CA ALA A 124 4.45 18.60 24.42
C ALA A 124 4.59 19.30 23.07
N SER A 125 5.66 18.98 22.34
CA SER A 125 5.81 19.41 20.94
C SER A 125 4.81 18.68 20.04
N ASP A 126 4.46 19.28 18.91
CA ASP A 126 3.54 18.66 17.95
C ASP A 126 4.03 17.29 17.45
N TRP A 127 5.35 17.08 17.35
CA TRP A 127 5.92 15.78 17.03
C TRP A 127 5.63 14.75 18.13
N ARG A 128 5.74 15.16 19.40
CA ARG A 128 5.39 14.31 20.54
C ARG A 128 3.91 13.98 20.55
N ILE A 129 3.05 14.97 20.30
CA ILE A 129 1.59 14.79 20.19
C ILE A 129 1.26 13.79 19.08
N PHE A 130 1.87 13.94 17.91
CA PHE A 130 1.68 13.03 16.79
C PHE A 130 2.04 11.58 17.15
N TRP A 131 3.24 11.33 17.68
CA TRP A 131 3.72 9.98 17.97
C TRP A 131 3.11 9.33 19.22
N GLN A 132 2.85 10.11 20.28
CA GLN A 132 2.43 9.58 21.58
C GLN A 132 0.93 9.63 21.81
N ILE A 133 0.19 10.50 21.11
CA ILE A 133 -1.26 10.66 21.29
C ILE A 133 -2.00 10.24 20.03
N VAL A 134 -1.75 10.92 18.90
CA VAL A 134 -2.54 10.74 17.68
C VAL A 134 -2.35 9.35 17.08
N LEU A 135 -1.11 8.90 16.85
CA LEU A 135 -0.85 7.60 16.23
C LEU A 135 -1.39 6.40 17.05
N PRO A 136 -1.20 6.32 18.39
CA PRO A 136 -1.78 5.26 19.19
C PRO A 136 -3.31 5.22 19.15
N LEU A 137 -3.97 6.38 19.16
CA LEU A 137 -5.43 6.47 19.04
C LEU A 137 -5.92 6.03 17.64
N CYS A 138 -5.10 6.28 16.61
CA CYS A 138 -5.41 5.91 15.23
C CYS A 138 -5.09 4.46 14.85
N ARG A 139 -4.62 3.62 15.78
CA ARG A 139 -4.26 2.20 15.51
C ARG A 139 -5.29 1.43 14.70
N PRO A 140 -6.62 1.53 14.94
CA PRO A 140 -7.61 0.84 14.12
C PRO A 140 -7.60 1.29 12.66
N ALA A 141 -7.58 2.61 12.41
CA ALA A 141 -7.54 3.18 11.07
C ALA A 141 -6.21 2.88 10.35
N LEU A 142 -5.07 2.98 11.05
CA LEU A 142 -3.75 2.63 10.53
C LEU A 142 -3.68 1.17 10.09
N SER A 143 -4.30 0.27 10.86
CA SER A 143 -4.34 -1.15 10.53
C SER A 143 -5.20 -1.41 9.28
N ALA A 144 -6.38 -0.78 9.19
CA ALA A 144 -7.21 -0.86 7.99
C ALA A 144 -6.47 -0.31 6.75
N LEU A 145 -5.81 0.84 6.89
CA LEU A 145 -5.02 1.44 5.82
C LEU A 145 -3.89 0.52 5.34
N ALA A 146 -3.16 -0.08 6.29
CA ALA A 146 -2.06 -1.00 6.03
C ALA A 146 -2.52 -2.21 5.21
N ILE A 147 -3.63 -2.81 5.63
CA ILE A 147 -4.26 -3.95 4.98
C ILE A 147 -4.67 -3.61 3.55
N PHE A 148 -5.44 -2.53 3.37
CA PHE A 148 -5.95 -2.15 2.04
C PHE A 148 -4.80 -1.89 1.07
N HIS A 149 -3.77 -1.16 1.51
CA HIS A 149 -2.60 -0.89 0.67
C HIS A 149 -1.77 -2.12 0.41
N PHE A 150 -1.60 -3.00 1.40
CA PHE A 150 -0.88 -4.24 1.19
C PHE A 150 -1.56 -5.09 0.12
N ILE A 151 -2.87 -5.30 0.25
CA ILE A 151 -3.65 -6.09 -0.72
C ILE A 151 -3.53 -5.46 -2.11
N TRP A 152 -3.63 -4.14 -2.21
CA TRP A 152 -3.53 -3.44 -3.49
C TRP A 152 -2.15 -3.62 -4.15
N ILE A 153 -1.06 -3.32 -3.44
CA ILE A 153 0.30 -3.44 -3.96
C ILE A 153 0.71 -4.89 -4.23
N TRP A 154 0.27 -5.83 -3.39
CA TRP A 154 0.60 -7.24 -3.56
C TRP A 154 -0.05 -7.84 -4.81
N ASN A 155 -1.25 -7.38 -5.15
CA ASN A 155 -1.98 -7.81 -6.35
C ASN A 155 -1.67 -6.98 -7.60
N ASP A 156 -0.90 -5.89 -7.47
CA ASP A 156 -0.66 -5.01 -8.60
C ASP A 156 0.12 -5.74 -9.70
N PHE A 157 -0.41 -5.61 -10.90
CA PHE A 157 0.04 -6.33 -12.09
C PHE A 157 0.39 -5.36 -13.20
N LEU A 158 -0.53 -4.45 -13.52
CA LEU A 158 -0.43 -3.59 -14.69
C LEU A 158 0.79 -2.66 -14.62
N TRP A 159 0.98 -1.98 -13.49
CA TRP A 159 2.09 -1.04 -13.37
C TRP A 159 3.46 -1.76 -13.37
N PRO A 160 3.70 -2.78 -12.52
CA PRO A 160 4.92 -3.59 -12.57
C PRO A 160 5.24 -4.14 -13.97
N LEU A 161 4.23 -4.61 -14.71
CA LEU A 161 4.40 -5.17 -16.05
C LEU A 161 4.98 -4.15 -17.04
N ILE A 162 4.62 -2.88 -16.89
CA ILE A 162 5.03 -1.82 -17.81
C ILE A 162 6.41 -1.25 -17.44
N VAL A 163 6.74 -1.20 -16.14
CA VAL A 163 7.98 -0.56 -15.67
C VAL A 163 9.15 -1.53 -15.44
N THR A 164 8.92 -2.84 -15.53
CA THR A 164 9.96 -3.86 -15.31
C THR A 164 10.13 -4.80 -16.50
N ASP A 165 11.38 -5.10 -16.87
CA ASP A 165 11.70 -5.97 -18.01
C ASP A 165 12.42 -7.25 -17.60
N SER A 166 13.26 -7.20 -16.56
CA SER A 166 14.16 -8.30 -16.18
C SER A 166 13.63 -9.14 -15.02
N ASP A 167 14.05 -10.40 -14.94
CA ASP A 167 13.63 -11.30 -13.85
C ASP A 167 14.07 -10.84 -12.46
N ARG A 168 15.10 -9.99 -12.37
CA ARG A 168 15.56 -9.42 -11.11
C ARG A 168 14.63 -8.35 -10.53
N SER A 169 13.79 -7.72 -11.35
CA SER A 169 12.94 -6.57 -10.96
C SER A 169 11.44 -6.91 -10.94
N ARG A 170 11.05 -8.01 -11.59
CA ARG A 170 9.66 -8.48 -11.65
C ARG A 170 9.10 -8.87 -10.28
N THR A 171 7.80 -8.65 -10.12
CA THR A 171 7.01 -9.05 -8.95
C THR A 171 6.37 -10.41 -9.15
N LEU A 172 5.89 -10.97 -8.04
CA LEU A 172 5.24 -12.28 -7.99
C LEU A 172 4.08 -12.43 -8.99
N PRO A 173 3.13 -11.47 -9.12
CA PRO A 173 2.05 -11.58 -10.11
C PRO A 173 2.57 -11.72 -11.55
N ILE A 174 3.61 -10.97 -11.94
CA ILE A 174 4.24 -11.10 -13.26
C ILE A 174 4.94 -12.45 -13.40
N GLY A 175 5.65 -12.89 -12.37
CA GLY A 175 6.33 -14.17 -12.38
C GLY A 175 5.38 -15.32 -12.70
N VAL A 176 4.21 -15.34 -12.07
CA VAL A 176 3.18 -16.38 -12.31
C VAL A 176 2.69 -16.34 -13.76
N THR A 177 2.40 -15.16 -14.33
CA THR A 177 1.91 -15.07 -15.71
C THR A 177 2.96 -15.48 -16.73
N LEU A 178 4.23 -15.13 -16.52
CA LEU A 178 5.32 -15.57 -17.39
C LEU A 178 5.49 -17.10 -17.40
N PHE A 179 5.32 -17.76 -16.24
CA PHE A 179 5.32 -19.23 -16.18
C PHE A 179 4.14 -19.83 -16.96
N ALA A 180 2.97 -19.18 -16.94
CA ALA A 180 1.82 -19.61 -17.74
C ALA A 180 2.08 -19.49 -19.25
N PHE A 181 2.70 -18.39 -19.71
CA PHE A 181 2.98 -18.16 -21.13
C PHE A 181 4.17 -18.95 -21.68
N GLN A 182 5.21 -19.21 -20.88
CA GLN A 182 6.41 -19.93 -21.37
C GLN A 182 6.24 -21.45 -21.39
N ARG A 183 5.32 -21.99 -20.57
CA ARG A 183 5.16 -23.43 -20.38
C ARG A 183 3.70 -23.84 -20.53
N TRP A 184 3.15 -23.63 -21.74
CA TRP A 184 1.78 -23.96 -22.18
C TRP A 184 1.22 -25.34 -21.75
N GLN A 185 2.04 -26.24 -21.19
CA GLN A 185 1.67 -27.56 -20.66
C GLN A 185 1.75 -27.75 -19.13
N GLN A 186 2.09 -26.74 -18.32
CA GLN A 186 2.25 -26.92 -16.85
C GLN A 186 1.21 -26.17 -16.02
N TYR A 187 -0.08 -26.45 -16.28
CA TYR A 187 -1.21 -25.95 -15.47
C TYR A 187 -0.99 -26.16 -13.96
N ASN A 188 -0.43 -27.31 -13.58
CA ASN A 188 -0.11 -27.64 -12.19
C ASN A 188 0.88 -26.66 -11.54
N LEU A 189 1.81 -26.09 -12.32
CA LEU A 189 2.81 -25.15 -11.82
C LEU A 189 2.22 -23.75 -11.65
N VAL A 190 1.31 -23.34 -12.55
CA VAL A 190 0.56 -22.08 -12.42
C VAL A 190 -0.35 -22.13 -11.19
N VAL A 191 -1.10 -23.22 -10.99
CA VAL A 191 -1.94 -23.39 -9.80
C VAL A 191 -1.11 -23.37 -8.52
N ALA A 192 0.02 -24.08 -8.47
CA ALA A 192 0.93 -24.06 -7.33
C ALA A 192 1.48 -22.64 -7.06
N ALA A 193 1.86 -21.90 -8.10
CA ALA A 193 2.33 -20.52 -8.00
C ALA A 193 1.23 -19.57 -7.51
N SER A 194 -0.01 -19.72 -7.97
CA SER A 194 -1.17 -18.94 -7.49
C SER A 194 -1.44 -19.18 -6.00
N VAL A 195 -1.29 -20.41 -5.51
CA VAL A 195 -1.38 -20.70 -4.06
C VAL A 195 -0.29 -19.95 -3.28
N LEU A 196 0.94 -19.91 -3.79
CA LEU A 196 2.03 -19.17 -3.15
C LEU A 196 1.79 -17.65 -3.14
N VAL A 197 1.11 -17.09 -4.15
CA VAL A 197 0.68 -15.68 -4.17
C VAL A 197 -0.31 -15.37 -3.05
N LEU A 198 -1.18 -16.33 -2.71
CA LEU A 198 -2.21 -16.16 -1.68
C LEU A 198 -1.66 -16.24 -0.24
N LEU A 199 -0.55 -16.96 -0.02
CA LEU A 199 -0.01 -17.19 1.33
C LEU A 199 0.20 -15.91 2.15
N PRO A 200 0.80 -14.82 1.62
CA PRO A 200 1.02 -13.60 2.40
C PRO A 200 -0.27 -12.89 2.79
N MET A 201 -1.30 -12.95 1.95
CA MET A 201 -2.60 -12.40 2.29
C MET A 201 -3.23 -13.17 3.46
N VAL A 202 -3.10 -14.50 3.47
CA VAL A 202 -3.58 -15.34 4.57
C VAL A 202 -2.83 -15.02 5.87
N VAL A 203 -1.50 -14.88 5.80
CA VAL A 203 -0.68 -14.50 6.97
C VAL A 203 -1.11 -13.12 7.51
N ILE A 204 -1.30 -12.14 6.63
CA ILE A 204 -1.75 -10.80 7.03
C ILE A 204 -3.16 -10.83 7.60
N TYR A 205 -4.06 -11.60 7.02
CA TYR A 205 -5.38 -11.80 7.58
C TYR A 205 -5.29 -12.32 9.02
N PHE A 206 -4.50 -13.36 9.30
CA PHE A 206 -4.36 -13.88 10.67
C PHE A 206 -3.72 -12.89 11.64
N ILE A 207 -2.73 -12.11 11.19
CA ILE A 207 -2.09 -11.07 12.01
C ILE A 207 -3.09 -9.94 12.33
N PHE A 208 -3.86 -9.50 11.34
CA PHE A 208 -4.72 -8.32 11.44
C PHE A 208 -6.21 -8.62 11.58
N GLN A 209 -6.64 -9.88 11.77
CA GLN A 209 -8.06 -10.28 11.85
C GLN A 209 -8.86 -9.45 12.87
N ARG A 210 -8.26 -9.11 14.01
CA ARG A 210 -8.91 -8.27 15.05
C ARG A 210 -9.10 -6.83 14.57
N ALA A 211 -8.12 -6.30 13.81
CA ALA A 211 -8.20 -4.97 13.23
C ALA A 211 -9.15 -4.90 12.03
N PHE A 212 -9.27 -5.99 11.24
CA PHE A 212 -10.27 -6.13 10.19
C PHE A 212 -11.70 -5.97 10.74
N VAL A 213 -12.01 -6.70 11.83
CA VAL A 213 -13.34 -6.64 12.46
C VAL A 213 -13.63 -5.22 12.98
N GLN A 214 -12.65 -4.55 13.57
CA GLN A 214 -12.81 -3.17 14.08
C GLN A 214 -12.90 -2.12 12.97
N GLY A 215 -12.16 -2.30 11.87
CA GLY A 215 -12.14 -1.39 10.72
C GLY A 215 -13.43 -1.44 9.89
N ILE A 216 -14.02 -2.63 9.70
CA ILE A 216 -15.29 -2.81 8.98
C ILE A 216 -16.45 -2.09 9.68
N VAL A 217 -16.43 -2.04 11.02
CA VAL A 217 -17.41 -1.33 11.83
C VAL A 217 -17.35 0.20 11.60
N LEU A 218 -16.17 0.75 11.33
CA LEU A 218 -15.98 2.18 11.05
C LEU A 218 -16.36 2.56 9.61
N THR A 219 -16.33 1.61 8.66
CA THR A 219 -16.74 1.82 7.26
C THR A 219 -18.24 1.59 6.99
N GLY A 220 -19.05 1.39 8.04
CA GLY A 220 -20.51 1.49 7.91
C GLY A 220 -21.27 0.23 7.52
N MET A 221 -20.87 -0.96 8.00
CA MET A 221 -21.79 -2.12 7.99
C MET A 221 -21.90 -2.73 9.39
N LYS A 222 -22.78 -2.13 10.19
CA LYS A 222 -23.53 -2.86 11.22
C LYS A 222 -24.90 -3.20 10.62
N TYR A 223 -25.13 -4.48 10.35
CA TYR A 223 -26.45 -5.05 10.58
C TYR A 223 -26.44 -5.60 12.02
#